data_AF-A0A923KUH5-F1
#
_entry.id   AF-A0A923KUH5-F1
#
_cell.length_a   1.000
_cell.length_b   1.000
_cell.length_c   1.000
_cell.angle_alpha   90.00
_cell.angle_beta   90.00
_cell.angle_gamma   90.00
#
_symmetry.space_group_name_H-M   'P 1'
#
loop_
_entity.id
_entity.type
_entity.pdbx_description
1 polymer ?
#
loop_
_entity_poly.entity_id
_entity_poly.type
_entity_poly.pdbx_seq_one_letter_code
_entity_poly.pdbx_strand_id
1 'polypeptide(L)' 'MIYRMQFASDVIRDGMGLELIDESNTVVAEVFRNDSTHELVFSAFTENIPFIEIEKLVSVARHDLQTFEDGTVLPMKKE' A
#
# COMPACT_ATOMS: atom_id res chain seq x y z
N MET A 1 20.99 -6.25 -1.26
CA MET A 1 19.71 -6.13 -0.54
C MET A 1 18.61 -6.34 -1.55
N ILE A 2 17.80 -7.38 -1.35
CA ILE A 2 16.64 -7.66 -2.20
C ILE A 2 15.42 -7.16 -1.45
N TYR A 3 14.66 -6.26 -2.07
CA TYR A 3 13.38 -5.80 -1.56
C TYR A 3 12.25 -6.40 -2.39
N ARG A 4 11.12 -6.69 -1.74
CA ARG A 4 9.89 -7.10 -2.41
C ARG A 4 8.72 -6.25 -1.93
N MET A 5 7.67 -6.21 -2.73
CA MET A 5 6.43 -5.53 -2.38
C MET A 5 5.31 -6.53 -2.15
N GLN A 6 4.37 -6.18 -1.29
CA GLN A 6 3.20 -6.99 -0.96
C GLN A 6 1.99 -6.10 -0.71
N PHE A 7 0.85 -6.46 -1.28
CA PHE A 7 -0.43 -5.82 -0.91
C PHE A 7 -0.96 -6.44 0.38
N ALA A 8 -1.45 -5.59 1.27
CA ALA A 8 -2.05 -5.98 2.54
C ALA A 8 -3.38 -5.22 2.71
N SER A 9 -4.49 -5.94 2.84
CA SER A 9 -5.77 -5.33 3.22
C SER A 9 -5.84 -5.21 4.74
N ASP A 10 -6.30 -4.07 5.23
CA ASP A 10 -6.45 -3.81 6.65
C ASP A 10 -7.89 -3.37 6.97
N VAL A 11 -8.63 -4.28 7.59
CA VAL A 11 -10.04 -4.06 8.00
C VAL A 11 -10.14 -3.08 9.17
N ILE A 12 -9.10 -2.96 10.01
CA ILE A 12 -9.10 -2.08 11.18
C ILE A 12 -8.82 -0.64 10.75
N ARG A 13 -7.86 -0.45 9.84
CA ARG A 13 -7.51 0.87 9.27
C ARG A 13 -8.39 1.26 8.08
N ASP A 14 -9.34 0.41 7.71
CA ASP A 14 -10.30 0.59 6.61
C ASP A 14 -9.58 1.01 5.32
N GLY A 15 -8.74 0.11 4.80
CA GLY A 15 -7.94 0.44 3.65
C GLY A 15 -7.01 -0.65 3.14
N MET A 16 -6.09 -0.24 2.29
CA MET A 16 -5.15 -1.12 1.60
C MET A 16 -3.72 -0.55 1.63
N GLY A 17 -2.79 -1.36 2.11
CA GLY A 17 -1.36 -1.08 2.14
C GLY A 17 -0.61 -1.75 1.00
N LEU A 18 0.41 -1.07 0.50
CA LEU A 18 1.52 -1.67 -0.24
C LEU A 18 2.76 -1.62 0.65
N GLU A 19 3.19 -2.78 1.12
CA GLU A 19 4.31 -2.97 2.03
C GLU A 19 5.60 -3.17 1.25
N LEU A 20 6.68 -2.51 1.67
CA LEU A 20 8.05 -2.78 1.24
C LEU A 20 8.73 -3.68 2.27
N ILE A 21 9.19 -4.85 1.84
CA ILE A 21 9.72 -5.90 2.71
C ILE A 21 11.18 -6.16 2.35
N ASP A 22 12.04 -6.20 3.36
CA ASP A 22 13.47 -6.47 3.21
C ASP A 22 13.81 -7.97 3.16
N GLU A 23 15.10 -8.28 3.07
CA GLU A 23 15.62 -9.65 3.02
C GLU A 23 15.44 -10.43 4.34
N SER A 24 15.22 -9.72 5.45
CA SER A 24 14.89 -10.30 6.75
C SER A 24 13.39 -10.56 6.90
N ASN A 25 12.62 -10.37 5.83
CA ASN A 25 11.17 -10.46 5.80
C ASN A 25 10.48 -9.47 6.75
N THR A 26 11.11 -8.33 6.99
CA THR A 26 10.59 -7.23 7.82
C THR A 26 9.97 -6.16 6.94
N VAL A 27 8.78 -5.67 7.31
CA VAL A 27 8.17 -4.52 6.66
C VAL A 27 8.95 -3.27 7.06
N VAL A 28 9.63 -2.65 6.09
CA VAL A 28 10.51 -1.49 6.32
C VAL A 28 9.84 -0.17 5.98
N ALA A 29 8.84 -0.19 5.09
CA ALA A 29 7.99 0.95 4.76
C ALA A 29 6.64 0.47 4.20
N GLU A 30 5.68 1.37 4.17
CA GLU A 30 4.35 1.14 3.60
C GLU A 30 3.86 2.41 2.91
N VAL A 31 3.12 2.26 1.81
CA VAL A 31 2.15 3.28 1.38
C VAL A 31 0.77 2.73 1.64
N PHE A 32 -0.02 3.44 2.44
CA PHE A 32 -1.35 3.02 2.85
C PHE A 32 -2.41 3.95 2.28
N ARG A 33 -3.39 3.37 1.57
CA ARG A 33 -4.62 4.04 1.15
C ARG A 33 -5.64 3.87 2.27
N ASN A 34 -6.00 4.97 2.92
CA ASN A 34 -7.03 4.99 3.95
C ASN A 34 -8.36 5.44 3.33
N ASP A 35 -9.32 4.53 3.24
CA ASP A 35 -10.63 4.79 2.63
C ASP A 35 -11.49 5.69 3.53
N SER A 36 -11.34 5.60 4.86
CA SER A 36 -12.00 6.47 5.82
C SER A 36 -11.54 7.94 5.74
N THR A 37 -10.24 8.21 5.60
CA THR A 37 -9.71 9.59 5.52
C THR A 37 -9.53 10.12 4.10
N HIS A 38 -9.66 9.27 3.09
CA HIS A 38 -9.37 9.59 1.68
C HIS A 38 -7.93 10.08 1.45
N GLU A 39 -6.97 9.50 2.16
CA GLU A 39 -5.56 9.86 2.07
C GLU A 39 -4.68 8.69 1.67
N LEU A 40 -3.57 9.01 0.98
CA LEU A 40 -2.45 8.09 0.74
C LEU A 40 -1.29 8.51 1.64
N VAL A 41 -0.92 7.64 2.56
CA VAL A 41 0.10 7.93 3.59
C VAL A 41 1.30 7.03 3.37
N PHE A 42 2.48 7.63 3.18
CA PHE A 42 3.75 6.91 3.24
C PHE A 42 4.25 6.88 4.69
N SER A 43 4.64 5.69 5.16
CA SER A 43 5.26 5.48 6.46
C SER A 43 6.54 4.68 6.30
N ALA A 44 7.61 5.09 6.98
CA ALA A 44 8.86 4.34 7.08
C ALA A 44 9.02 3.82 8.51
N PHE A 45 9.35 2.53 8.64
CA PHE A 45 9.53 1.85 9.93
C PHE A 45 11.01 1.59 10.25
N THR A 46 11.89 1.79 9.26
CA THR A 46 13.34 1.76 9.43
C THR A 46 13.97 2.98 8.78
N GLU A 47 15.18 3.30 9.23
CA GLU A 47 16.01 4.35 8.65
C GLU A 47 16.83 3.83 7.48
N ASN A 48 17.34 4.73 6.63
CA ASN A 48 18.29 4.42 5.56
C ASN A 48 17.78 3.44 4.49
N ILE A 49 16.47 3.41 4.23
CA ILE A 49 15.91 2.71 3.07
C ILE A 49 16.51 3.35 1.80
N PRO A 50 17.07 2.56 0.87
CA PRO A 50 17.62 3.11 -0.37
C PRO A 50 16.56 3.92 -1.12
N PHE A 51 16.93 5.14 -1.52
CA PHE A 51 16.01 6.08 -2.20
C PHE A 51 15.27 5.45 -3.38
N ILE A 52 15.99 4.65 -4.19
CA ILE A 52 15.41 3.96 -5.35
C ILE A 52 14.28 2.98 -4.97
N GLU A 53 14.33 2.37 -3.78
CA GLU A 53 13.28 1.45 -3.32
C GLU A 53 12.06 2.22 -2.81
N ILE A 54 12.27 3.39 -2.20
CA ILE A 54 11.19 4.32 -1.85
C ILE A 54 10.49 4.82 -3.12
N GLU A 55 11.25 5.24 -4.14
CA GLU A 55 10.69 5.69 -5.41
C GLU A 55 9.85 4.61 -6.10
N LYS A 56 10.37 3.37 -6.16
CA LYS A 56 9.61 2.24 -6.69
C LYS A 56 8.32 2.03 -5.91
N LEU A 57 8.38 2.02 -4.57
CA LEU A 57 7.22 1.81 -3.72
C LEU A 57 6.14 2.86 -4.00
N VAL A 58 6.51 4.14 -3.99
CA VAL A 58 5.58 5.24 -4.24
C VAL A 58 5.03 5.20 -5.66
N SER A 59 5.85 4.85 -6.65
CA SER A 59 5.42 4.72 -8.04
C SER A 59 4.40 3.60 -8.21
N VAL A 60 4.64 2.42 -7.64
CA VAL A 60 3.72 1.28 -7.70
C VAL A 60 2.45 1.60 -6.92
N ALA A 61 2.57 2.14 -5.71
CA ALA A 61 1.41 2.54 -4.91
C ALA A 61 0.50 3.52 -5.67
N ARG A 62 1.08 4.52 -6.34
CA ARG A 62 0.30 5.51 -7.12
C ARG A 62 -0.47 4.89 -8.28
N HIS A 63 0.03 3.81 -8.87
CA HIS A 63 -0.60 3.14 -10.01
C HIS A 63 -1.57 2.04 -9.57
N ASP A 64 -1.22 1.27 -8.53
CA ASP A 64 -1.87 0.01 -8.20
C ASP A 64 -2.73 0.06 -6.92
N LEU A 65 -2.49 1.00 -6.00
CA LEU A 65 -3.50 1.30 -4.97
C LEU A 65 -4.61 2.08 -5.67
N GLN A 66 -5.57 1.31 -6.17
CA GLN A 66 -6.77 1.76 -6.90
C GLN A 66 -7.51 2.87 -6.15
N THR A 67 -8.57 3.42 -6.75
CA THR A 67 -9.43 4.43 -6.13
C THR A 67 -9.91 4.02 -4.74
N PHE A 68 -10.15 5.03 -3.90
CA PHE A 68 -10.77 4.83 -2.59
C PHE A 68 -12.11 4.13 -2.74
N GLU A 69 -12.36 3.15 -1.87
CA GLU A 69 -13.64 2.46 -1.82
C GLU A 69 -14.65 3.35 -1.10
N ASP A 70 -15.84 3.52 -1.67
CA ASP A 70 -16.92 4.34 -1.09
C ASP A 70 -18.06 3.49 -0.49
N GLY A 71 -17.89 2.17 -0.50
CA GLY A 71 -18.88 1.20 -0.03
C GLY A 71 -20.08 1.02 -0.97
N THR A 72 -20.05 1.60 -2.18
CA THR A 72 -21.10 1.37 -3.18
C THR A 72 -21.09 -0.10 -3.60
N VAL A 73 -22.27 -0.73 -3.57
CA VAL A 73 -22.44 -2.12 -3.98
C VAL A 73 -22.00 -2.33 -5.43
N LEU A 74 -21.21 -3.38 -5.66
CA LEU A 74 -20.79 -3.74 -7.01
C LEU A 74 -22.02 -3.98 -7.89
N PRO A 75 -22.01 -3.52 -9.16
CA PRO A 75 -23.12 -3.74 -10.06
C PRO A 75 -23.36 -5.25 -10.22
N MET A 76 -24.61 -5.67 -9.96
CA MET A 76 -25.02 -7.06 -10.15
C MET A 76 -24.79 -7.42 -11.62
N LYS A 77 -23.90 -8.39 -11.87
CA LYS A 77 -23.64 -8.88 -13.22
C LYS A 77 -24.94 -9.50 -13.73
N LYS A 78 -25.54 -8.91 -14.77
CA LYS A 78 -26.65 -9.56 -15.48
C LYS A 78 -26.07 -10.77 -16.22
N GLU A 79 -26.62 -11.95 -15.94
CA GLU A 79 -26.31 -13.20 -16.63
C GLU A 79 -26.70 -13.14 -18.11
#